data_AF-A0A151BEM7-F1
#
_entry.id   AF-A0A151BEM7-F1
#
_cell.length_a   1.000
_cell.length_b   1.000
_cell.length_c   1.000
_cell.angle_alpha   90.00
_cell.angle_beta   90.00
_cell.angle_gamma   90.00
#
_symmetry.space_group_name_H-M   'P 1'
#
loop_
_entity.id
_entity.type
_entity.pdbx_description
1 polymer ?
#
loop_
_entity_poly.entity_id
_entity_poly.type
_entity_poly.pdbx_seq_one_letter_code
_entity_poly.pdbx_strand_id
1 'polypeptide(L)'
;MVVFNVKKIREQAEKDFEKAWLETSSLLKLEGRSIRWVKGVEGKRHPVVELAQRLREIFLSFGLEEVLNPSFIPEVEVYRQYGPEAPVILDRCFYLAELPRPDLGVDAKTLAKIREAVPSLTSRKIEELKRVFRAYKEGKVEAGGLAEELVERLSVKPEEATKILGFFPELVKLEPKPTRQVLRSHMTSLWFPVLAALQDKRALPIKLFSVGPKFRREQRLDSLHLYESLVASAAVMGEDLTLEDGSALTRAVLAELGFKEARFEVKKATSKYYAPGTEMEVFIKFEGEWVEVGDQGLYSPVALANYDIRYPVFNVGFGVERLAMLLTGEKDIRKLTYPQFYVEAEFSDRQLASMLKLSLQPETEEGWKLAQALAQTALTHGEAVGPCQFKAYEGEICGRRVRAYVYEKDEGARLLSPAALNTIYVYKANVMAIPPRGFEADRRVAEAKAKGAATGIRFLEAVAAGFAFQVEVKACKGEKGVVELRVRMVKQPSDVNVEIPPQALKYITSKGGRILVKGPLFLGLKAEVS
;
A
#
# COMPACT_ATOMS: atom_id res chain seq x y z
N MET A 1 1.58 1.37 20.32
CA MET A 1 1.61 1.62 18.85
C MET A 1 2.95 2.26 18.50
N VAL A 2 3.71 1.73 17.54
CA VAL A 2 4.95 2.37 17.08
C VAL A 2 4.58 3.36 15.99
N VAL A 3 4.70 4.66 16.26
CA VAL A 3 4.54 5.73 15.27
C VAL A 3 5.88 6.44 15.17
N PHE A 4 6.49 6.39 13.99
CA PHE A 4 7.77 7.07 13.77
C PHE A 4 7.58 8.58 13.62
N ASN A 5 8.52 9.36 14.18
CA ASN A 5 8.64 10.76 13.81
C ASN A 5 9.37 10.87 12.46
N VAL A 6 8.58 10.78 11.37
CA VAL A 6 9.10 10.74 9.99
C VAL A 6 9.96 11.97 9.67
N LYS A 7 9.56 13.16 10.15
CA LYS A 7 10.32 14.40 9.92
C LYS A 7 11.70 14.31 10.56
N LYS A 8 11.78 13.90 11.83
CA LYS A 8 13.05 13.75 12.55
C LYS A 8 13.96 12.71 11.89
N ILE A 9 13.42 11.56 11.50
CA ILE A 9 14.20 10.52 10.82
C ILE A 9 14.75 11.04 9.50
N ARG A 10 13.94 11.76 8.71
CA ARG A 10 14.37 12.36 7.45
C ARG A 10 15.48 13.40 7.66
N GLU A 11 15.32 14.31 8.61
CA GLU A 11 16.34 15.31 8.96
C GLU A 11 17.64 14.67 9.45
N GLN A 12 17.56 13.55 10.18
CA GLN A 12 18.74 12.77 10.58
C GLN A 12 19.41 12.12 9.35
N ALA A 13 18.62 11.50 8.48
CA ALA A 13 19.12 10.83 7.28
C ALA A 13 19.74 11.80 6.25
N GLU A 14 19.21 13.02 6.12
CA GLU A 14 19.78 14.08 5.29
C GLU A 14 21.13 14.57 5.81
N LYS A 15 21.36 14.53 7.13
CA LYS A 15 22.64 14.91 7.75
C LYS A 15 23.67 13.79 7.68
N ASP A 16 23.25 12.58 8.03
CA ASP A 16 24.09 11.38 8.03
C ASP A 16 23.18 10.15 7.90
N PHE A 17 23.05 9.66 6.66
CA PHE A 17 22.18 8.54 6.33
C PHE A 17 22.56 7.27 7.10
N GLU A 18 23.85 6.95 7.17
CA GLU A 18 24.36 5.74 7.81
C GLU A 18 24.08 5.75 9.32
N LYS A 19 24.39 6.87 9.98
CA LYS A 19 24.11 7.03 11.40
C LYS A 19 22.61 6.95 11.68
N ALA A 20 21.78 7.63 10.87
CA ALA A 20 20.34 7.58 11.02
C ALA A 20 19.79 6.16 10.83
N TRP A 21 20.28 5.43 9.83
CA TRP A 21 19.89 4.04 9.56
C TRP A 21 20.22 3.11 10.73
N LEU A 22 21.45 3.18 11.27
CA LEU A 22 21.86 2.38 12.44
C LEU A 22 21.04 2.71 13.70
N GLU A 23 20.91 4.00 14.03
CA GLU A 23 20.24 4.42 15.27
C GLU A 23 18.74 4.13 15.26
N THR A 24 18.07 4.31 14.11
CA THR A 24 16.62 4.17 14.00
C THR A 24 16.14 2.73 14.00
N SER A 25 17.02 1.74 13.82
CA SER A 25 16.71 0.31 14.01
C SER A 25 16.17 0.03 15.42
N SER A 26 16.67 0.75 16.43
CA SER A 26 16.19 0.64 17.83
C SER A 26 14.72 1.05 18.02
N LEU A 27 14.13 1.75 17.05
CA LEU A 27 12.71 2.12 17.08
C LEU A 27 11.79 0.93 16.75
N LEU A 28 12.35 -0.18 16.26
CA LEU A 28 11.61 -1.37 15.86
C LEU A 28 11.58 -2.40 17.00
N LYS A 29 10.41 -3.01 17.22
CA LYS A 29 10.28 -4.18 18.08
C LYS A 29 10.54 -5.43 17.25
N LEU A 30 11.69 -6.08 17.47
CA LEU A 30 12.12 -7.24 16.69
C LEU A 30 11.47 -8.56 17.13
N GLU A 31 11.11 -8.68 18.41
CA GLU A 31 10.55 -9.90 18.99
C GLU A 31 9.09 -9.74 19.42
N GLY A 32 8.29 -10.79 19.25
CA GLY A 32 6.89 -10.87 19.68
C GLY A 32 5.93 -11.28 18.55
N ARG A 33 4.67 -11.55 18.91
CA ARG A 33 3.59 -11.89 17.95
C ARG A 33 2.41 -10.94 18.11
N SER A 34 2.45 -9.83 17.40
CA SER A 34 1.41 -8.79 17.43
C SER A 34 0.29 -9.01 16.42
N ILE A 35 0.50 -9.85 15.40
CA ILE A 35 -0.46 -10.15 14.34
C ILE A 35 -0.73 -11.66 14.34
N ARG A 36 -2.01 -12.04 14.32
CA ARG A 36 -2.44 -13.43 14.15
C ARG A 36 -2.96 -13.64 12.74
N TRP A 37 -2.34 -14.56 12.00
CA TRP A 37 -2.79 -14.95 10.67
C TRP A 37 -3.89 -16.00 10.80
N VAL A 38 -5.12 -15.66 10.39
CA VAL A 38 -6.28 -16.56 10.46
C VAL A 38 -6.70 -16.93 9.04
N LYS A 39 -6.65 -18.23 8.72
CA LYS A 39 -7.15 -18.76 7.45
C LYS A 39 -8.69 -18.74 7.45
N GLY A 40 -9.30 -18.38 6.32
CA GLY A 40 -10.76 -18.32 6.16
C GLY A 40 -11.36 -16.92 6.32
N VAL A 41 -10.57 -15.92 6.71
CA VAL A 41 -10.98 -14.51 6.57
C VAL A 41 -10.80 -14.12 5.11
N GLU A 42 -11.90 -13.79 4.43
CA GLU A 42 -11.86 -13.45 3.01
C GLU A 42 -11.18 -12.08 2.77
N GLY A 43 -10.26 -12.06 1.82
CA GLY A 43 -9.64 -10.83 1.34
C GLY A 43 -10.55 -10.04 0.39
N LYS A 44 -10.09 -8.88 -0.05
CA LYS A 44 -10.78 -8.10 -1.08
C LYS A 44 -10.13 -8.36 -2.44
N ARG A 45 -10.94 -8.67 -3.45
CA ARG A 45 -10.50 -8.85 -4.84
C ARG A 45 -10.38 -7.48 -5.53
N HIS A 46 -9.37 -7.31 -6.37
CA HIS A 46 -9.24 -6.11 -7.20
C HIS A 46 -10.10 -6.26 -8.47
N PRO A 47 -10.98 -5.32 -8.82
CA PRO A 47 -11.98 -5.51 -9.88
C PRO A 47 -11.36 -5.81 -11.26
N VAL A 48 -10.25 -5.13 -11.61
CA VAL A 48 -9.55 -5.36 -12.88
C VAL A 48 -8.88 -6.74 -12.93
N VAL A 49 -8.29 -7.19 -11.81
CA VAL A 49 -7.59 -8.48 -11.74
C VAL A 49 -8.59 -9.63 -11.73
N GLU A 50 -9.71 -9.44 -11.03
CA GLU A 50 -10.82 -10.39 -11.03
C GLU A 50 -11.39 -10.58 -12.44
N LEU A 51 -11.60 -9.49 -13.17
CA LEU A 51 -12.08 -9.58 -14.54
C LEU A 51 -11.04 -10.22 -15.47
N ALA A 52 -9.75 -9.89 -15.32
CA ALA A 52 -8.69 -10.56 -16.05
C ALA A 52 -8.71 -12.08 -15.81
N GLN A 53 -8.88 -12.52 -14.56
CA GLN A 53 -9.02 -13.94 -14.21
C GLN A 53 -10.24 -14.57 -14.86
N ARG A 54 -11.41 -13.92 -14.80
CA ARG A 54 -12.62 -14.41 -15.46
C ARG A 54 -12.47 -14.52 -16.98
N LEU A 55 -11.81 -13.55 -17.62
CA LEU A 55 -11.51 -13.59 -19.05
C LEU A 55 -10.60 -14.77 -19.42
N ARG A 56 -9.61 -15.09 -18.58
CA ARG A 56 -8.77 -16.30 -18.76
C ARG A 56 -9.64 -17.56 -18.75
N GLU A 57 -10.51 -17.69 -17.74
CA GLU A 57 -11.42 -18.84 -17.60
C GLU A 57 -12.36 -18.98 -18.81
N ILE A 58 -12.87 -17.86 -19.34
CA ILE A 58 -13.71 -17.84 -20.53
C ILE A 58 -12.94 -18.29 -21.79
N PHE A 59 -11.72 -17.79 -22.02
CA PHE A 59 -10.95 -18.25 -23.18
C PHE A 59 -10.58 -19.75 -23.08
N LEU A 60 -10.25 -20.22 -21.88
CA LEU A 60 -10.00 -21.65 -21.63
C LEU A 60 -11.23 -22.51 -21.91
N SER A 61 -12.44 -22.04 -21.57
CA SER A 61 -13.68 -22.80 -21.83
C SER A 61 -14.00 -22.94 -23.32
N PHE A 62 -13.51 -22.03 -24.17
CA PHE A 62 -13.56 -22.15 -25.64
C PHE A 62 -12.42 -22.97 -26.25
N GLY A 63 -11.54 -23.55 -25.42
CA GLY A 63 -10.43 -24.40 -25.85
C GLY A 63 -9.26 -23.64 -26.47
N LEU A 64 -9.09 -22.35 -26.13
CA LEU A 64 -7.88 -21.62 -26.48
C LEU A 64 -6.75 -21.97 -25.51
N GLU A 65 -5.53 -22.07 -26.03
CA GLU A 65 -4.31 -22.29 -25.25
C GLU A 65 -3.79 -20.95 -24.69
N GLU A 66 -3.54 -20.88 -23.38
CA GLU A 66 -2.97 -19.70 -22.76
C GLU A 66 -1.47 -19.60 -23.04
N VAL A 67 -1.01 -18.45 -23.50
CA VAL A 67 0.42 -18.17 -23.70
C VAL A 67 0.85 -16.88 -23.03
N LEU A 68 2.12 -16.82 -22.62
CA LEU A 68 2.76 -15.62 -22.10
C LEU A 68 3.59 -14.96 -23.19
N ASN A 69 3.16 -13.78 -23.60
CA ASN A 69 3.90 -12.94 -24.52
C ASN A 69 4.86 -12.02 -23.73
N PRO A 70 6.11 -11.79 -24.15
CA PRO A 70 7.02 -10.85 -23.48
C PRO A 70 6.55 -9.39 -23.59
N SER A 71 6.82 -8.52 -22.62
CA SER A 71 6.43 -7.10 -22.72
C SER A 71 7.39 -6.28 -23.61
N PHE A 72 8.65 -6.70 -23.67
CA PHE A 72 9.72 -6.04 -24.44
C PHE A 72 9.82 -6.64 -25.83
N ILE A 73 9.82 -5.77 -26.84
CA ILE A 73 10.02 -6.15 -28.23
C ILE A 73 11.04 -5.22 -28.88
N PRO A 74 11.86 -5.68 -29.83
CA PRO A 74 12.70 -4.77 -30.60
C PRO A 74 11.83 -3.96 -31.56
N GLU A 75 12.18 -2.70 -31.81
CA GLU A 75 11.38 -1.78 -32.66
C GLU A 75 11.14 -2.33 -34.08
N VAL A 76 12.05 -3.19 -34.57
CA VAL A 76 11.95 -3.85 -35.88
C VAL A 76 10.67 -4.69 -36.02
N GLU A 77 10.13 -5.22 -34.92
CA GLU A 77 8.87 -5.97 -34.94
C GLU A 77 7.69 -5.06 -35.32
N VAL A 78 7.72 -3.79 -34.89
CA VAL A 78 6.71 -2.81 -35.30
C VAL A 78 6.83 -2.49 -36.79
N TYR A 79 8.05 -2.36 -37.32
CA TYR A 79 8.28 -2.18 -38.75
C TYR A 79 7.81 -3.37 -39.59
N ARG A 80 8.05 -4.60 -39.15
CA ARG A 80 7.59 -5.82 -39.86
C ARG A 80 6.06 -5.91 -39.92
N GLN A 81 5.35 -5.34 -38.95
CA GLN A 81 3.89 -5.42 -38.87
C GLN A 81 3.19 -4.24 -39.56
N TYR A 82 3.70 -3.02 -39.36
CA TYR A 82 3.07 -1.79 -39.83
C TYR A 82 3.71 -1.20 -41.09
N GLY A 83 4.88 -1.69 -41.49
CA GLY A 83 5.61 -1.19 -42.65
C GLY A 83 5.86 0.32 -42.56
N PRO A 84 5.52 1.12 -43.58
CA PRO A 84 5.74 2.57 -43.58
C PRO A 84 5.02 3.35 -42.46
N GLU A 85 3.97 2.79 -41.84
CA GLU A 85 3.24 3.44 -40.74
C GLU A 85 3.97 3.30 -39.38
N ALA A 86 4.94 2.41 -39.28
CA ALA A 86 5.62 2.10 -38.02
C ALA A 86 6.16 3.32 -37.25
N PRO A 87 6.76 4.36 -37.87
CA PRO A 87 7.22 5.54 -37.14
C PRO A 87 6.11 6.27 -36.36
N VAL A 88 4.88 6.30 -36.89
CA VAL A 88 3.72 6.91 -36.22
C VAL A 88 3.29 6.07 -35.02
N ILE A 89 3.37 4.74 -35.16
CA ILE A 89 3.03 3.79 -34.09
C ILE A 89 4.09 3.77 -32.99
N LEU A 90 5.35 3.98 -33.34
CA LEU A 90 6.45 4.04 -32.37
C LEU A 90 6.38 5.29 -31.47
N ASP A 91 5.77 6.40 -31.92
CA ASP A 91 5.59 7.61 -31.08
C ASP A 91 4.73 7.34 -29.83
N ARG A 92 3.76 6.43 -29.93
CA ARG A 92 2.92 5.99 -28.79
C ARG A 92 3.53 4.84 -27.98
N CYS A 93 4.73 4.37 -28.31
CA CYS A 93 5.43 3.31 -27.57
C CYS A 93 6.45 3.91 -26.60
N PHE A 94 6.72 3.20 -25.50
CA PHE A 94 7.81 3.56 -24.59
C PHE A 94 9.10 2.84 -25.01
N TYR A 95 10.14 3.60 -25.29
CA TYR A 95 11.49 3.07 -25.48
C TYR A 95 12.16 2.82 -24.12
N LEU A 96 12.88 1.71 -24.01
CA LEU A 96 13.68 1.42 -22.83
C LEU A 96 15.00 2.16 -22.87
N ALA A 97 15.45 2.63 -21.72
CA ALA A 97 16.78 3.20 -21.53
C ALA A 97 17.46 2.54 -20.34
N GLU A 98 18.78 2.35 -20.45
CA GLU A 98 19.59 1.67 -19.43
C GLU A 98 20.69 2.60 -18.93
N LEU A 99 20.99 2.55 -17.63
CA LEU A 99 22.15 3.25 -17.09
C LEU A 99 23.43 2.51 -17.50
N PRO A 100 24.41 3.19 -18.14
CA PRO A 100 25.67 2.56 -18.46
C PRO A 100 26.44 2.23 -17.17
N ARG A 101 27.25 1.17 -17.19
CA ARG A 101 28.18 0.90 -16.09
C ARG A 101 29.34 1.91 -16.16
N PRO A 102 29.51 2.80 -15.15
CA PRO A 102 30.58 3.79 -15.16
C PRO A 102 31.94 3.13 -15.02
N ASP A 103 32.97 3.85 -15.47
CA ASP A 103 34.35 3.54 -15.12
C ASP A 103 34.68 4.15 -13.76
N LEU A 104 34.82 3.30 -12.74
CA LEU A 104 35.15 3.71 -11.37
C LEU A 104 36.67 3.71 -11.18
N GLY A 105 37.34 4.60 -11.90
CA GLY A 105 38.79 4.77 -11.82
C GLY A 105 39.22 5.27 -10.44
N VAL A 106 40.16 4.56 -9.80
CA VAL A 106 40.68 4.95 -8.47
C VAL A 106 41.94 5.78 -8.65
N ASP A 107 41.79 7.08 -8.89
CA ASP A 107 42.93 8.00 -8.95
C ASP A 107 43.59 8.23 -7.57
N ALA A 108 44.80 8.79 -7.56
CA ALA A 108 45.57 8.98 -6.32
C ALA A 108 44.88 9.92 -5.30
N LYS A 109 44.11 10.91 -5.78
CA LYS A 109 43.40 11.89 -4.94
C LYS A 109 42.19 11.26 -4.27
N THR A 110 41.42 10.49 -5.02
CA THR A 110 40.26 9.73 -4.56
C THR A 110 40.71 8.65 -3.59
N LEU A 111 41.81 7.95 -3.89
CA LEU A 111 42.38 6.95 -2.99
C LEU A 111 42.81 7.53 -1.63
N ALA A 112 43.42 8.73 -1.62
CA ALA A 112 43.82 9.39 -0.39
C ALA A 112 42.60 9.68 0.52
N LYS A 113 41.51 10.18 -0.07
CA LYS A 113 40.26 10.43 0.65
C LYS A 113 39.60 9.15 1.17
N ILE A 114 39.60 8.08 0.37
CA ILE A 114 39.06 6.78 0.80
C ILE A 114 39.85 6.25 2.00
N ARG A 115 41.18 6.33 1.99
CA ARG A 115 42.03 5.88 3.11
C ARG A 115 41.78 6.68 4.39
N GLU A 116 41.54 7.98 4.27
CA GLU A 116 41.19 8.84 5.41
C GLU A 116 39.84 8.44 6.02
N ALA A 117 38.84 8.16 5.18
CA ALA A 117 37.49 7.81 5.64
C ALA A 117 37.33 6.34 6.06
N VAL A 118 38.14 5.43 5.51
CA VAL A 118 38.12 3.99 5.77
C VAL A 118 39.56 3.52 6.08
N PRO A 119 40.03 3.72 7.33
CA PRO A 119 41.39 3.35 7.72
C PRO A 119 41.66 1.83 7.65
N SER A 120 40.62 1.00 7.61
CA SER A 120 40.68 -0.46 7.49
C SER A 120 41.12 -0.94 6.08
N LEU A 121 41.29 -0.03 5.12
CA LEU A 121 41.63 -0.31 3.73
C LEU A 121 43.15 -0.38 3.47
N THR A 122 43.74 -1.57 3.59
CA THR A 122 45.18 -1.81 3.36
C THR A 122 45.57 -1.80 1.87
N SER A 123 46.87 -1.72 1.56
CA SER A 123 47.37 -1.76 0.17
C SER A 123 46.88 -2.96 -0.65
N ARG A 124 46.76 -4.14 -0.01
CA ARG A 124 46.21 -5.35 -0.65
C ARG A 124 44.72 -5.21 -0.99
N LYS A 125 43.95 -4.56 -0.11
CA LYS A 125 42.52 -4.30 -0.34
C LYS A 125 42.28 -3.29 -1.45
N ILE A 126 43.23 -2.39 -1.74
CA ILE A 126 43.11 -1.41 -2.82
C ILE A 126 43.18 -2.07 -4.21
N GLU A 127 44.07 -3.04 -4.38
CA GLU A 127 44.11 -3.82 -5.63
C GLU A 127 42.83 -4.64 -5.80
N GLU A 128 42.27 -5.14 -4.70
CA GLU A 128 41.00 -5.84 -4.72
C GLU A 128 39.82 -4.91 -5.04
N LEU A 129 39.81 -3.68 -4.51
CA LEU A 129 38.83 -2.64 -4.83
C LEU A 129 38.79 -2.35 -6.34
N LYS A 130 39.98 -2.18 -6.94
CA LYS A 130 40.09 -1.99 -8.40
C LYS A 130 39.58 -3.20 -9.17
N ARG A 131 39.83 -4.43 -8.68
CA ARG A 131 39.28 -5.66 -9.29
C ARG A 131 37.76 -5.71 -9.23
N VAL A 132 37.16 -5.35 -8.10
CA VAL A 132 35.70 -5.28 -7.93
C VAL A 132 35.10 -4.26 -8.92
N PHE A 133 35.67 -3.06 -9.01
CA PHE A 133 35.19 -2.03 -9.95
C PHE A 133 35.35 -2.41 -11.41
N ARG A 134 36.46 -3.08 -11.77
CA ARG A 134 36.62 -3.63 -13.11
C ARG A 134 35.58 -4.71 -13.41
N ALA A 135 35.34 -5.63 -12.47
CA ALA A 135 34.32 -6.66 -12.61
C ALA A 135 32.91 -6.05 -12.75
N TYR A 136 32.62 -4.97 -12.02
CA TYR A 136 31.37 -4.20 -12.15
C TYR A 136 31.20 -3.56 -13.52
N LYS A 137 32.27 -2.94 -14.05
CA LYS A 137 32.27 -2.38 -15.42
C LYS A 137 32.07 -3.46 -16.49
N GLU A 138 32.66 -4.64 -16.28
CA GLU A 138 32.52 -5.80 -17.17
C GLU A 138 31.19 -6.55 -16.99
N GLY A 139 30.30 -6.11 -16.09
CA GLY A 139 29.00 -6.75 -15.85
C GLY A 139 29.06 -8.07 -15.08
N LYS A 140 30.22 -8.40 -14.50
CA LYS A 140 30.42 -9.60 -13.65
C LYS A 140 29.91 -9.41 -12.22
N VAL A 141 29.63 -8.17 -11.82
CA VAL A 141 29.01 -7.81 -10.54
C VAL A 141 27.63 -7.24 -10.82
N GLU A 142 26.61 -7.76 -10.15
CA GLU A 142 25.23 -7.27 -10.29
C GLU A 142 25.11 -5.82 -9.80
N ALA A 143 24.15 -5.06 -10.36
CA ALA A 143 23.99 -3.64 -10.03
C ALA A 143 23.67 -3.41 -8.54
N GLY A 144 22.82 -4.25 -7.95
CA GLY A 144 22.49 -4.20 -6.53
C GLY A 144 23.55 -4.79 -5.60
N GLY A 145 24.47 -5.59 -6.14
CA GLY A 145 25.46 -6.33 -5.36
C GLY A 145 26.78 -5.59 -5.15
N LEU A 146 26.99 -4.40 -5.72
CA LEU A 146 28.30 -3.73 -5.65
C LEU A 146 28.73 -3.45 -4.20
N ALA A 147 27.82 -2.99 -3.33
CA ALA A 147 28.16 -2.73 -1.93
C ALA A 147 28.48 -4.02 -1.17
N GLU A 148 27.73 -5.09 -1.43
CA GLU A 148 27.94 -6.42 -0.84
C GLU A 148 29.28 -7.02 -1.28
N GLU A 149 29.60 -6.94 -2.58
CA GLU A 149 30.87 -7.40 -3.12
C GLU A 149 32.06 -6.67 -2.49
N LEU A 150 31.91 -5.37 -2.19
CA LEU A 150 32.91 -4.61 -1.44
C LEU A 150 33.03 -5.11 0.00
N VAL A 151 31.92 -5.33 0.70
CA VAL A 151 31.90 -5.88 2.08
C VAL A 151 32.64 -7.21 2.13
N GLU A 152 32.28 -8.15 1.26
CA GLU A 152 32.83 -9.50 1.27
C GLU A 152 34.31 -9.51 0.87
N ARG A 153 34.66 -8.95 -0.28
CA ARG A 153 36.01 -9.05 -0.83
C ARG A 153 37.04 -8.16 -0.13
N LEU A 154 36.59 -7.01 0.37
CA LEU A 154 37.47 -6.11 1.13
C LEU A 154 37.42 -6.38 2.63
N SER A 155 36.51 -7.24 3.10
CA SER A 155 36.26 -7.51 4.51
C SER A 155 36.13 -6.19 5.28
N VAL A 156 35.29 -5.30 4.75
CA VAL A 156 34.94 -3.99 5.34
C VAL A 156 33.51 -4.05 5.83
N LYS A 157 33.13 -3.15 6.73
CA LYS A 157 31.75 -3.08 7.21
C LYS A 157 30.84 -2.49 6.12
N PRO A 158 29.51 -2.77 6.13
CA PRO A 158 28.56 -2.20 5.19
C PRO A 158 28.65 -0.66 5.10
N GLU A 159 28.76 0.02 6.24
CA GLU A 159 28.87 1.48 6.29
C GLU A 159 30.18 2.00 5.66
N GLU A 160 31.25 1.21 5.68
CA GLU A 160 32.51 1.54 5.02
C GLU A 160 32.40 1.33 3.50
N ALA A 161 31.72 0.28 3.06
CA ALA A 161 31.45 0.05 1.64
C ALA A 161 30.62 1.18 1.01
N THR A 162 29.54 1.63 1.67
CA THR A 162 28.75 2.77 1.20
C THR A 162 29.59 4.06 1.14
N LYS A 163 30.43 4.30 2.16
CA LYS A 163 31.35 5.45 2.17
C LYS A 163 32.33 5.41 1.00
N ILE A 164 32.90 4.24 0.68
CA ILE A 164 33.78 4.06 -0.49
C ILE A 164 33.04 4.46 -1.76
N LEU A 165 31.82 3.97 -1.97
CA LEU A 165 31.01 4.31 -3.15
C LEU A 165 30.68 5.81 -3.23
N GLY A 166 30.49 6.47 -2.08
CA GLY A 166 30.25 7.91 -2.00
C GLY A 166 31.37 8.80 -2.55
N PHE A 167 32.58 8.26 -2.74
CA PHE A 167 33.69 8.99 -3.37
C PHE A 167 33.66 9.01 -4.91
N PHE A 168 32.74 8.25 -5.53
CA PHE A 168 32.64 8.14 -6.99
C PHE A 168 31.40 8.88 -7.50
N PRO A 169 31.49 10.19 -7.80
CA PRO A 169 30.36 10.97 -8.32
C PRO A 169 29.83 10.42 -9.65
N GLU A 170 30.61 9.61 -10.37
CA GLU A 170 30.22 8.88 -11.57
C GLU A 170 29.02 7.97 -11.34
N LEU A 171 28.81 7.46 -10.13
CA LEU A 171 27.64 6.65 -9.77
C LEU A 171 26.35 7.49 -9.67
N VAL A 172 26.48 8.77 -9.35
CA VAL A 172 25.35 9.70 -9.16
C VAL A 172 24.99 10.42 -10.45
N LYS A 173 25.97 10.65 -11.34
CA LYS A 173 25.81 11.42 -12.58
C LYS A 173 25.45 10.56 -13.81
N LEU A 174 25.05 9.30 -13.61
CA LEU A 174 24.69 8.43 -14.74
C LEU A 174 23.43 8.92 -15.43
N GLU A 175 23.50 9.06 -16.75
CA GLU A 175 22.34 9.34 -17.60
C GLU A 175 21.88 8.07 -18.31
N PRO A 176 20.57 7.81 -18.38
CA PRO A 176 20.03 6.63 -19.06
C PRO A 176 20.22 6.76 -20.57
N LYS A 177 20.73 5.69 -21.21
CA LYS A 177 20.93 5.62 -22.65
C LYS A 177 19.78 4.83 -23.30
N PRO A 178 19.00 5.43 -24.21
CA PRO A 178 17.95 4.73 -24.92
C PRO A 178 18.48 3.54 -25.73
N THR A 179 17.71 2.47 -25.75
CA THR A 179 17.93 1.27 -26.56
C THR A 179 16.97 1.27 -27.75
N ARG A 180 17.02 0.22 -28.59
CA ARG A 180 16.01 -0.05 -29.63
C ARG A 180 14.92 -1.04 -29.18
N GLN A 181 14.79 -1.25 -27.87
CA GLN A 181 13.72 -2.03 -27.29
C GLN A 181 12.56 -1.11 -26.90
N VAL A 182 11.35 -1.56 -27.20
CA VAL A 182 10.11 -0.87 -26.84
C VAL A 182 9.22 -1.77 -26.00
N LEU A 183 8.40 -1.17 -25.16
CA LEU A 183 7.27 -1.84 -24.55
C LEU A 183 6.12 -1.96 -25.55
N ARG A 184 5.53 -3.15 -25.66
CA ARG A 184 4.40 -3.40 -26.58
C ARG A 184 3.21 -2.48 -26.25
N SER A 185 2.64 -1.85 -27.29
CA SER A 185 1.44 -1.01 -27.14
C SER A 185 0.12 -1.80 -27.22
N HIS A 186 0.19 -3.06 -27.66
CA HIS A 186 -0.90 -4.03 -27.71
C HIS A 186 -0.34 -5.46 -27.84
N MET A 187 -1.16 -6.48 -27.57
CA MET A 187 -0.72 -7.89 -27.64
C MET A 187 -0.36 -8.34 -29.07
N THR A 188 -0.97 -7.73 -30.09
CA THR A 188 -0.79 -8.06 -31.51
C THR A 188 0.68 -8.09 -31.95
N SER A 189 1.54 -7.27 -31.34
CA SER A 189 2.96 -7.24 -31.72
C SER A 189 3.72 -8.54 -31.48
N LEU A 190 3.14 -9.48 -30.73
CA LEU A 190 3.75 -10.76 -30.43
C LEU A 190 2.99 -11.96 -30.98
N TRP A 191 1.77 -11.77 -31.46
CA TRP A 191 1.05 -12.87 -32.12
C TRP A 191 1.78 -13.37 -33.36
N PHE A 192 2.36 -12.47 -34.16
CA PHE A 192 3.16 -12.83 -35.34
C PHE A 192 4.35 -13.76 -35.02
N PRO A 193 5.35 -13.37 -34.20
CA PRO A 193 6.48 -14.25 -33.92
C PRO A 193 6.08 -15.55 -33.21
N VAL A 194 5.06 -15.52 -32.35
CA VAL A 194 4.55 -16.73 -31.67
C VAL A 194 3.92 -17.70 -32.67
N LEU A 195 3.04 -17.24 -33.55
CA LEU A 195 2.38 -18.08 -34.55
C LEU A 195 3.38 -18.62 -35.57
N ALA A 196 4.34 -17.80 -36.00
CA ALA A 196 5.42 -18.22 -36.87
C ALA A 196 6.25 -19.37 -36.25
N ALA A 197 6.52 -19.30 -34.94
CA ALA A 197 7.26 -20.34 -34.24
C ALA A 197 6.46 -21.63 -34.01
N LEU A 198 5.13 -21.60 -34.14
CA LEU A 198 4.21 -22.71 -33.84
C LEU A 198 3.59 -23.36 -35.09
N GLN A 199 3.50 -22.67 -36.23
CA GLN A 199 2.77 -23.14 -37.41
C GLN A 199 3.22 -24.52 -37.93
N ASP A 200 4.48 -24.90 -37.74
CA ASP A 200 5.05 -26.20 -38.14
C ASP A 200 5.18 -27.21 -36.98
N LYS A 201 4.71 -26.85 -35.78
CA LYS A 201 4.83 -27.65 -34.56
C LYS A 201 3.50 -28.09 -33.98
N ARG A 202 2.39 -27.55 -34.49
CA ARG A 202 1.04 -27.78 -33.99
C ARG A 202 0.10 -28.01 -35.17
N ALA A 203 -0.93 -28.82 -34.95
CA ALA A 203 -2.01 -28.96 -35.92
C ALA A 203 -2.88 -27.69 -35.93
N LEU A 204 -3.38 -27.33 -37.12
CA LEU A 204 -4.38 -26.29 -37.27
C LEU A 204 -5.78 -26.81 -36.85
N PRO A 205 -6.68 -25.94 -36.36
CA PRO A 205 -6.44 -24.53 -36.06
C PRO A 205 -5.64 -24.33 -34.77
N ILE A 206 -4.68 -23.40 -34.78
CA ILE A 206 -3.98 -22.94 -33.58
C ILE A 206 -4.82 -21.83 -32.95
N LYS A 207 -5.23 -22.02 -31.69
CA LYS A 207 -6.08 -21.07 -30.95
C LYS A 207 -5.37 -20.65 -29.67
N LEU A 208 -4.96 -19.39 -29.59
CA LEU A 208 -4.16 -18.87 -28.49
C LEU A 208 -4.83 -17.67 -27.84
N PHE A 209 -4.60 -17.47 -26.56
CA PHE A 209 -4.95 -16.23 -25.88
C PHE A 209 -3.88 -15.81 -24.87
N SER A 210 -3.89 -14.52 -24.54
CA SER A 210 -3.04 -13.94 -23.50
C SER A 210 -3.76 -12.77 -22.84
N VAL A 211 -3.76 -12.76 -21.51
CA VAL A 211 -4.25 -11.63 -20.71
C VAL A 211 -3.05 -11.02 -19.98
N GLY A 212 -2.74 -9.76 -20.28
CA GLY A 212 -1.54 -9.14 -19.72
C GLY A 212 -1.41 -7.65 -20.04
N PRO A 213 -0.33 -7.01 -19.57
CA PRO A 213 -0.19 -5.57 -19.69
C PRO A 213 0.12 -5.15 -21.13
N LYS A 214 -0.40 -3.97 -21.49
CA LYS A 214 0.01 -3.16 -22.64
C LYS A 214 0.43 -1.78 -22.14
N PHE A 215 1.38 -1.17 -22.85
CA PHE A 215 1.95 0.11 -22.47
C PHE A 215 1.79 1.11 -23.61
N ARG A 216 1.06 2.19 -23.38
CA ARG A 216 0.79 3.19 -24.41
C ARG A 216 1.07 4.58 -23.85
N ARG A 217 1.92 5.33 -24.55
CA ARG A 217 2.21 6.71 -24.23
C ARG A 217 1.04 7.56 -24.70
N GLU A 218 0.26 8.02 -23.73
CA GLU A 218 -0.81 8.98 -23.94
C GLU A 218 -0.31 10.40 -23.64
N GLN A 219 -0.85 11.42 -24.30
CA GLN A 219 -0.41 12.79 -24.03
C GLN A 219 -0.68 13.22 -22.58
N ARG A 220 -1.79 12.73 -22.00
CA ARG A 220 -2.21 12.97 -20.62
C ARG A 220 -2.96 11.74 -20.09
N LEU A 221 -2.80 11.48 -18.80
CA LEU A 221 -3.64 10.52 -18.08
C LEU A 221 -4.96 11.18 -17.70
N ASP A 222 -6.08 10.50 -17.98
CA ASP A 222 -7.42 11.01 -17.72
C ASP A 222 -8.35 9.89 -17.20
N SER A 223 -9.67 10.13 -17.21
CA SER A 223 -10.66 9.15 -16.74
C SER A 223 -10.77 7.91 -17.62
N LEU A 224 -10.18 7.90 -18.82
CA LEU A 224 -10.26 6.84 -19.81
C LEU A 224 -8.90 6.25 -20.21
N HIS A 225 -7.79 6.97 -19.94
CA HIS A 225 -6.46 6.64 -20.44
C HIS A 225 -5.43 6.42 -19.33
N LEU A 226 -4.71 5.29 -19.42
CA LEU A 226 -3.59 4.91 -18.56
C LEU A 226 -2.34 4.62 -19.42
N TYR A 227 -1.15 4.83 -18.84
CA TYR A 227 0.10 4.37 -19.48
C TYR A 227 0.23 2.86 -19.52
N GLU A 228 -0.25 2.18 -18.49
CA GLU A 228 -0.27 0.73 -18.36
C GLU A 228 -1.72 0.29 -18.12
N SER A 229 -2.18 -0.67 -18.92
CA SER A 229 -3.50 -1.29 -18.79
C SER A 229 -3.44 -2.75 -19.21
N LEU A 230 -4.38 -3.57 -18.75
CA LEU A 230 -4.49 -4.96 -19.15
C LEU A 230 -5.30 -5.09 -20.45
N VAL A 231 -4.80 -5.94 -21.34
CA VAL A 231 -5.51 -6.37 -22.54
C VAL A 231 -5.71 -7.87 -22.49
N ALA A 232 -6.92 -8.29 -22.84
CA ALA A 232 -7.28 -9.68 -23.03
C ALA A 232 -7.38 -9.92 -24.54
N SER A 233 -6.41 -10.63 -25.12
CA SER A 233 -6.32 -10.81 -26.57
C SER A 233 -6.25 -12.27 -26.95
N ALA A 234 -6.86 -12.61 -28.08
CA ALA A 234 -6.81 -13.94 -28.67
C ALA A 234 -6.35 -13.86 -30.13
N ALA A 235 -5.68 -14.92 -30.58
CA ALA A 235 -5.31 -15.13 -31.97
C ALA A 235 -5.67 -16.56 -32.41
N VAL A 236 -6.32 -16.68 -33.56
CA VAL A 236 -6.71 -17.96 -34.15
C VAL A 236 -6.10 -18.03 -35.55
N MET A 237 -5.37 -19.11 -35.84
CA MET A 237 -4.78 -19.38 -37.16
C MET A 237 -5.34 -20.68 -37.70
N GLY A 238 -5.85 -20.68 -38.94
CA GLY A 238 -6.47 -21.83 -39.57
C GLY A 238 -6.41 -21.75 -41.09
N GLU A 239 -6.64 -22.85 -41.81
CA GLU A 239 -6.54 -22.90 -43.28
C GLU A 239 -7.67 -22.11 -43.96
N ASP A 240 -8.92 -22.35 -43.53
CA ASP A 240 -10.13 -21.75 -44.10
C ASP A 240 -10.79 -20.74 -43.12
N LEU A 241 -9.98 -20.04 -42.33
CA LEU A 241 -10.49 -19.12 -41.30
C LEU A 241 -11.15 -17.89 -41.91
N THR A 242 -12.43 -17.66 -41.58
CA THR A 242 -13.19 -16.49 -42.03
C THR A 242 -13.28 -15.39 -40.96
N LEU A 243 -13.70 -14.19 -41.37
CA LEU A 243 -13.94 -13.08 -40.44
C LEU A 243 -15.16 -13.38 -39.54
N GLU A 244 -16.14 -14.11 -40.07
CA GLU A 244 -17.34 -14.57 -39.39
C GLU A 244 -17.00 -15.54 -38.25
N ASP A 245 -16.08 -16.48 -38.46
CA ASP A 245 -15.60 -17.40 -37.42
C ASP A 245 -15.00 -16.63 -36.22
N GLY A 246 -14.13 -15.66 -36.52
CA GLY A 246 -13.53 -14.80 -35.50
C GLY A 246 -14.57 -13.94 -34.76
N SER A 247 -15.50 -13.34 -35.52
CA SER A 247 -16.60 -12.56 -34.96
C SER A 247 -17.53 -13.40 -34.08
N ALA A 248 -17.74 -14.68 -34.40
CA ALA A 248 -18.51 -15.60 -33.58
C ALA A 248 -17.84 -15.86 -32.23
N LEU A 249 -16.51 -16.08 -32.21
CA LEU A 249 -15.73 -16.19 -30.97
C LEU A 249 -15.86 -14.92 -30.12
N THR A 250 -15.71 -13.74 -30.73
CA THR A 250 -15.84 -12.45 -30.03
C THR A 250 -17.21 -12.30 -29.37
N ARG A 251 -18.31 -12.64 -30.07
CA ARG A 251 -19.67 -12.61 -29.48
C ARG A 251 -19.80 -13.59 -28.33
N ALA A 252 -19.27 -14.80 -28.47
CA ALA A 252 -19.38 -15.84 -27.45
C ALA A 252 -18.65 -15.43 -26.15
N VAL A 253 -17.44 -14.86 -26.27
CA VAL A 253 -16.68 -14.34 -25.12
C VAL A 253 -17.40 -13.20 -24.41
N LEU A 254 -17.97 -12.24 -25.16
CA LEU A 254 -18.73 -11.14 -24.58
C LEU A 254 -20.04 -11.61 -23.91
N ALA A 255 -20.69 -12.63 -24.48
CA ALA A 255 -21.89 -13.22 -23.90
C ALA A 255 -21.61 -13.87 -22.53
N GLU A 256 -20.49 -14.58 -22.38
CA GLU A 256 -20.05 -15.16 -21.09
C GLU A 256 -19.74 -14.10 -20.02
N LEU A 257 -19.38 -12.88 -20.44
CA LEU A 257 -19.24 -11.74 -19.53
C LEU A 257 -20.58 -11.14 -19.09
N GLY A 258 -21.67 -11.47 -19.77
CA GLY A 258 -23.03 -10.97 -19.53
C GLY A 258 -23.52 -9.95 -20.57
N PHE A 259 -22.72 -9.65 -21.60
CA PHE A 259 -23.10 -8.69 -22.65
C PHE A 259 -23.86 -9.40 -23.77
N LYS A 260 -25.18 -9.21 -23.82
CA LYS A 260 -26.07 -9.92 -24.76
C LYS A 260 -26.08 -9.34 -26.17
N GLU A 261 -25.78 -8.05 -26.32
CA GLU A 261 -25.82 -7.34 -27.60
C GLU A 261 -24.42 -6.82 -27.92
N ALA A 262 -23.87 -7.29 -29.05
CA ALA A 262 -22.59 -6.84 -29.60
C ALA A 262 -22.74 -6.46 -31.08
N ARG A 263 -22.15 -5.32 -31.45
CA ARG A 263 -22.09 -4.79 -32.81
C ARG A 263 -20.63 -4.67 -33.25
N PHE A 264 -20.38 -4.95 -34.51
CA PHE A 264 -19.05 -4.84 -35.11
C PHE A 264 -19.11 -3.87 -36.28
N GLU A 265 -18.22 -2.88 -36.29
CA GLU A 265 -18.16 -1.84 -37.32
C GLU A 265 -16.81 -1.80 -37.98
N VAL A 266 -16.79 -1.94 -39.31
CA VAL A 266 -15.55 -1.87 -40.08
C VAL A 266 -14.98 -0.46 -40.01
N LYS A 267 -13.71 -0.36 -39.62
CA LYS A 267 -13.02 0.93 -39.51
C LYS A 267 -12.78 1.53 -40.89
N LYS A 268 -12.98 2.85 -40.97
CA LYS A 268 -12.67 3.61 -42.19
C LYS A 268 -11.19 3.64 -42.52
N ALA A 269 -10.34 3.68 -41.48
CA ALA A 269 -8.89 3.66 -41.59
C ALA A 269 -8.35 2.39 -40.93
N THR A 270 -7.97 1.42 -41.76
CA THR A 270 -7.40 0.15 -41.32
C THR A 270 -5.91 0.29 -41.03
N SER A 271 -5.52 -0.16 -39.84
CA SER A 271 -4.14 -0.35 -39.40
C SER A 271 -3.43 -1.33 -40.33
N LYS A 272 -2.19 -1.03 -40.76
CA LYS A 272 -1.55 -1.81 -41.84
C LYS A 272 -1.26 -3.29 -41.53
N TYR A 273 -1.28 -3.68 -40.26
CA TYR A 273 -1.15 -5.09 -39.86
C TYR A 273 -2.45 -5.90 -40.05
N TYR A 274 -3.60 -5.26 -40.25
CA TYR A 274 -4.87 -5.91 -40.63
C TYR A 274 -5.09 -5.86 -42.15
N ALA A 275 -5.77 -6.88 -42.68
CA ALA A 275 -6.19 -6.92 -44.07
C ALA A 275 -7.25 -5.82 -44.32
N PRO A 276 -7.16 -5.06 -45.42
CA PRO A 276 -8.14 -4.01 -45.74
C PRO A 276 -9.59 -4.51 -45.68
N GLY A 277 -10.45 -3.75 -44.99
CA GLY A 277 -11.87 -4.10 -44.84
C GLY A 277 -12.19 -5.16 -43.78
N THR A 278 -11.19 -5.67 -43.04
CA THR A 278 -11.41 -6.71 -42.01
C THR A 278 -11.29 -6.21 -40.57
N GLU A 279 -10.65 -5.06 -40.34
CA GLU A 279 -10.55 -4.47 -39.00
C GLU A 279 -11.90 -3.87 -38.57
N MET A 280 -12.41 -4.33 -37.45
CA MET A 280 -13.69 -3.91 -36.87
C MET A 280 -13.53 -3.46 -35.42
N GLU A 281 -14.15 -2.32 -35.10
CA GLU A 281 -14.39 -1.88 -33.73
C GLU A 281 -15.49 -2.74 -33.12
N VAL A 282 -15.29 -3.16 -31.87
CA VAL A 282 -16.20 -4.01 -31.11
C VAL A 282 -16.98 -3.15 -30.12
N PHE A 283 -18.29 -3.05 -30.34
CA PHE A 283 -19.22 -2.32 -29.48
C PHE A 283 -20.11 -3.26 -28.71
N ILE A 284 -20.36 -2.94 -27.44
CA ILE A 284 -21.40 -3.58 -26.62
C ILE A 284 -22.43 -2.55 -26.19
N LYS A 285 -23.67 -3.02 -25.96
CA LYS A 285 -24.72 -2.18 -25.43
C LYS A 285 -24.72 -2.20 -23.91
N PHE A 286 -24.52 -1.03 -23.30
CA PHE A 286 -24.50 -0.86 -21.85
C PHE A 286 -25.31 0.39 -21.47
N GLU A 287 -26.26 0.25 -20.56
CA GLU A 287 -27.17 1.34 -20.12
C GLU A 287 -27.88 2.08 -21.28
N GLY A 288 -28.14 1.40 -22.39
CA GLY A 288 -28.80 1.97 -23.58
C GLY A 288 -27.85 2.59 -24.60
N GLU A 289 -26.56 2.74 -24.27
CA GLU A 289 -25.53 3.32 -25.14
C GLU A 289 -24.61 2.24 -25.73
N TRP A 290 -24.04 2.51 -26.90
CA TRP A 290 -23.03 1.64 -27.52
C TRP A 290 -21.63 2.10 -27.10
N VAL A 291 -20.86 1.20 -26.49
CA VAL A 291 -19.52 1.49 -25.97
C VAL A 291 -18.50 0.59 -26.65
N GLU A 292 -17.44 1.19 -27.19
CA GLU A 292 -16.29 0.49 -27.76
C GLU A 292 -15.48 -0.22 -26.66
N VAL A 293 -15.22 -1.51 -26.83
CA VAL A 293 -14.49 -2.34 -25.85
C VAL A 293 -13.27 -3.04 -26.42
N GLY A 294 -13.04 -2.94 -27.73
CA GLY A 294 -11.92 -3.57 -28.40
C GLY A 294 -11.93 -3.44 -29.91
N ASP A 295 -10.92 -4.03 -30.54
CA ASP A 295 -10.79 -4.18 -31.99
C ASP A 295 -10.62 -5.67 -32.32
N GLN A 296 -11.06 -6.07 -33.51
CA GLN A 296 -10.83 -7.40 -34.08
C GLN A 296 -10.55 -7.32 -35.58
N GLY A 297 -9.98 -8.37 -36.17
CA GLY A 297 -9.83 -8.47 -37.62
C GLY A 297 -8.93 -9.61 -38.09
N LEU A 298 -8.74 -9.72 -39.40
CA LEU A 298 -7.82 -10.68 -40.01
C LEU A 298 -6.49 -9.99 -40.33
N TYR A 299 -5.37 -10.59 -39.93
CA TYR A 299 -4.06 -10.02 -40.26
C TYR A 299 -3.83 -9.93 -41.76
N SER A 300 -3.14 -8.86 -42.15
CA SER A 300 -2.74 -8.61 -43.54
C SER A 300 -1.81 -9.74 -44.00
N PRO A 301 -2.06 -10.37 -45.16
CA PRO A 301 -1.12 -11.33 -45.74
C PRO A 301 0.29 -10.76 -45.93
N VAL A 302 0.42 -9.43 -46.14
CA VAL A 302 1.72 -8.75 -46.21
C VAL A 302 2.45 -8.82 -44.88
N ALA A 303 1.75 -8.52 -43.78
CA ALA A 303 2.33 -8.60 -42.44
C ALA A 303 2.64 -10.05 -42.06
N LEU A 304 1.77 -11.01 -42.40
CA LEU A 304 2.00 -12.44 -42.17
C LEU A 304 3.22 -12.98 -42.94
N ALA A 305 3.37 -12.58 -44.21
CA ALA A 305 4.50 -12.97 -45.06
C ALA A 305 5.84 -12.48 -44.51
N ASN A 306 5.88 -11.32 -43.83
CA ASN A 306 7.09 -10.84 -43.16
C ASN A 306 7.58 -11.77 -42.04
N TYR A 307 6.79 -12.78 -41.64
CA TYR A 307 7.09 -13.79 -40.63
C TYR A 307 7.00 -15.23 -41.18
N ASP A 308 6.92 -15.40 -42.50
CA ASP A 308 6.74 -16.69 -43.16
C ASP A 308 5.48 -17.46 -42.70
N ILE A 309 4.44 -16.75 -42.24
CA ILE A 309 3.17 -17.37 -41.84
C ILE A 309 2.30 -17.60 -43.09
N ARG A 310 1.91 -18.86 -43.30
CA ARG A 310 1.21 -19.30 -44.53
C ARG A 310 -0.32 -19.30 -44.45
N TYR A 311 -0.88 -19.13 -43.26
CA TYR A 311 -2.31 -19.30 -42.99
C TYR A 311 -2.94 -18.00 -42.50
N PRO A 312 -4.24 -17.75 -42.79
CA PRO A 312 -4.94 -16.60 -42.24
C PRO A 312 -5.00 -16.63 -40.71
N VAL A 313 -4.93 -15.45 -40.11
CA VAL A 313 -4.94 -15.26 -38.66
C VAL A 313 -5.99 -14.23 -38.29
N PHE A 314 -6.94 -14.62 -37.44
CA PHE A 314 -7.86 -13.72 -36.78
C PHE A 314 -7.29 -13.28 -35.43
N ASN A 315 -7.47 -11.99 -35.10
CA ASN A 315 -7.10 -11.44 -33.81
C ASN A 315 -8.26 -10.61 -33.23
N VAL A 316 -8.42 -10.68 -31.91
CA VAL A 316 -9.29 -9.80 -31.12
C VAL A 316 -8.56 -9.35 -29.87
N GLY A 317 -8.82 -8.13 -29.41
CA GLY A 317 -8.30 -7.61 -28.15
C GLY A 317 -9.31 -6.74 -27.42
N PHE A 318 -9.53 -7.04 -26.14
CA PHE A 318 -10.41 -6.28 -25.25
C PHE A 318 -9.61 -5.50 -24.21
N GLY A 319 -9.99 -4.25 -23.95
CA GLY A 319 -9.47 -3.49 -22.81
C GLY A 319 -10.11 -3.99 -21.51
N VAL A 320 -9.33 -4.62 -20.63
CA VAL A 320 -9.88 -5.23 -19.39
C VAL A 320 -10.42 -4.14 -18.47
N GLU A 321 -9.69 -3.04 -18.27
CA GLU A 321 -10.15 -1.93 -17.43
C GLU A 321 -11.43 -1.31 -17.98
N ARG A 322 -11.54 -1.14 -19.31
CA ARG A 322 -12.75 -0.60 -19.94
C ARG A 322 -13.96 -1.50 -19.63
N LEU A 323 -13.81 -2.81 -19.78
CA LEU A 323 -14.88 -3.76 -19.42
C LEU A 323 -15.19 -3.74 -17.92
N ALA A 324 -14.17 -3.63 -17.07
CA ALA A 324 -14.34 -3.59 -15.61
C ALA A 324 -15.03 -2.29 -15.16
N MET A 325 -14.77 -1.15 -15.81
CA MET A 325 -15.49 0.10 -15.55
C MET A 325 -16.99 -0.07 -15.80
N LEU A 326 -17.37 -0.70 -16.91
CA LEU A 326 -18.76 -0.97 -17.24
C LEU A 326 -19.40 -1.92 -16.21
N LEU A 327 -18.72 -3.03 -15.86
CA LEU A 327 -19.27 -4.00 -14.89
C LEU A 327 -19.39 -3.46 -13.46
N THR A 328 -18.54 -2.50 -13.07
CA THR A 328 -18.54 -1.92 -11.71
C THR A 328 -19.28 -0.59 -11.60
N GLY A 329 -19.54 0.09 -12.72
CA GLY A 329 -20.10 1.44 -12.75
C GLY A 329 -19.11 2.56 -12.43
N GLU A 330 -17.82 2.24 -12.26
CA GLU A 330 -16.77 3.26 -12.06
C GLU A 330 -16.50 4.03 -13.37
N LYS A 331 -16.48 5.36 -13.28
CA LYS A 331 -16.35 6.26 -14.43
C LYS A 331 -14.93 6.78 -14.64
N ASP A 332 -14.05 6.58 -13.66
CA ASP A 332 -12.64 6.96 -13.73
C ASP A 332 -11.73 5.73 -13.63
N ILE A 333 -11.08 5.39 -14.74
CA ILE A 333 -10.16 4.25 -14.85
C ILE A 333 -9.05 4.28 -13.78
N ARG A 334 -8.63 5.47 -13.34
CA ARG A 334 -7.56 5.64 -12.35
C ARG A 334 -8.05 5.25 -10.95
N LYS A 335 -9.30 5.57 -10.62
CA LYS A 335 -9.95 5.15 -9.36
C LYS A 335 -10.20 3.65 -9.35
N LEU A 336 -10.61 3.08 -10.49
CA LEU A 336 -10.82 1.65 -10.64
C LEU A 336 -9.50 0.86 -10.47
N THR A 337 -8.43 1.34 -11.10
CA THR A 337 -7.14 0.62 -11.20
C THR A 337 -6.24 0.86 -9.99
N TYR A 338 -6.30 2.05 -9.40
CA TYR A 338 -5.46 2.45 -8.27
C TYR A 338 -6.28 3.02 -7.10
N PRO A 339 -7.30 2.30 -6.59
CA PRO A 339 -8.24 2.84 -5.61
C PRO A 339 -7.53 3.40 -4.36
N GLN A 340 -6.43 2.80 -3.92
CA GLN A 340 -5.65 3.24 -2.76
C GLN A 340 -5.18 4.71 -2.81
N PHE A 341 -5.04 5.31 -3.99
CA PHE A 341 -4.65 6.71 -4.14
C PHE A 341 -5.84 7.67 -4.20
N TYR A 342 -7.06 7.15 -4.36
CA TYR A 342 -8.30 7.91 -4.50
C TYR A 342 -9.33 7.64 -3.42
N VAL A 343 -9.08 6.68 -2.51
CA VAL A 343 -9.92 6.42 -1.34
C VAL A 343 -9.86 7.65 -0.43
N GLU A 344 -10.96 8.38 -0.36
CA GLU A 344 -11.20 9.30 0.74
C GLU A 344 -11.51 8.47 1.99
N ALA A 345 -10.77 8.71 3.06
CA ALA A 345 -11.12 8.11 4.34
C ALA A 345 -12.47 8.69 4.75
N GLU A 346 -13.51 7.86 4.77
CA GLU A 346 -14.81 8.21 5.33
C GLU A 346 -15.10 7.30 6.52
N PHE A 347 -15.26 7.93 7.68
CA PHE A 347 -15.65 7.24 8.89
C PHE A 347 -16.98 7.80 9.38
N SER A 348 -17.93 6.91 9.62
CA SER A 348 -19.09 7.24 10.43
C SER A 348 -18.67 7.54 11.88
N ASP A 349 -19.50 8.30 12.60
CA ASP A 349 -19.23 8.61 14.02
C ASP A 349 -19.07 7.33 14.86
N ARG A 350 -19.81 6.26 14.53
CA ARG A 350 -19.67 4.95 15.19
C ARG A 350 -18.32 4.29 14.91
N GLN A 351 -17.86 4.32 13.67
CA GLN A 351 -16.54 3.81 13.31
C GLN A 351 -15.45 4.60 14.03
N LEU A 352 -15.50 5.93 14.01
CA LEU A 352 -14.57 6.77 14.76
C LEU A 352 -14.60 6.46 16.25
N ALA A 353 -15.78 6.34 16.87
CA ALA A 353 -15.89 6.00 18.29
C ALA A 353 -15.25 4.65 18.62
N SER A 354 -15.44 3.64 17.76
CA SER A 354 -14.81 2.31 17.94
C SER A 354 -13.29 2.30 17.72
N MET A 355 -12.75 3.30 17.02
CA MET A 355 -11.31 3.46 16.79
C MET A 355 -10.59 4.04 18.01
N LEU A 356 -11.28 4.80 18.86
CA LEU A 356 -10.73 5.33 20.10
C LEU A 356 -10.51 4.20 21.11
N LYS A 357 -9.34 4.16 21.74
CA LYS A 357 -8.95 3.08 22.64
C LYS A 357 -8.25 3.62 23.89
N LEU A 358 -8.16 2.80 24.91
CA LEU A 358 -7.27 3.08 26.04
C LEU A 358 -5.81 2.88 25.60
N SER A 359 -4.95 3.84 25.91
CA SER A 359 -3.53 3.79 25.52
C SER A 359 -2.76 2.72 26.28
N LEU A 360 -3.09 2.53 27.56
CA LEU A 360 -2.50 1.57 28.48
C LEU A 360 -3.63 0.73 29.12
N GLN A 361 -3.48 -0.59 29.12
CA GLN A 361 -4.48 -1.54 29.63
C GLN A 361 -3.77 -2.67 30.37
N PRO A 362 -4.25 -3.07 31.57
CA PRO A 362 -3.74 -4.25 32.25
C PRO A 362 -3.82 -5.50 31.36
N GLU A 363 -2.81 -6.36 31.44
CA GLU A 363 -2.75 -7.63 30.74
C GLU A 363 -3.28 -8.79 31.60
N THR A 364 -3.29 -8.64 32.93
CA THR A 364 -3.77 -9.66 33.87
C THR A 364 -5.19 -9.39 34.38
N GLU A 365 -5.88 -10.46 34.81
CA GLU A 365 -7.19 -10.35 35.45
C GLU A 365 -7.12 -9.53 36.75
N GLU A 366 -6.04 -9.73 37.53
CA GLU A 366 -5.78 -9.03 38.77
C GLU A 366 -5.54 -7.52 38.56
N GLY A 367 -4.84 -7.15 37.47
CA GLY A 367 -4.68 -5.76 37.07
C GLY A 367 -6.01 -5.09 36.71
N TRP A 368 -6.92 -5.81 36.05
CA TRP A 368 -8.28 -5.31 35.80
C TRP A 368 -9.12 -5.22 37.08
N LYS A 369 -8.98 -6.17 38.01
CA LYS A 369 -9.61 -6.10 39.35
C LYS A 369 -9.13 -4.87 40.12
N LEU A 370 -7.83 -4.56 40.07
CA LEU A 370 -7.27 -3.35 40.66
C LEU A 370 -7.88 -2.08 40.04
N ALA A 371 -7.95 -1.99 38.71
CA ALA A 371 -8.53 -0.84 38.02
C ALA A 371 -10.00 -0.62 38.41
N GLN A 372 -10.80 -1.69 38.44
CA GLN A 372 -12.20 -1.66 38.85
C GLN A 372 -12.35 -1.23 40.30
N ALA A 373 -11.53 -1.77 41.21
CA ALA A 373 -11.57 -1.42 42.62
C ALA A 373 -11.26 0.07 42.85
N LEU A 374 -10.23 0.61 42.20
CA LEU A 374 -9.89 2.03 42.28
C LEU A 374 -11.02 2.93 41.77
N ALA A 375 -11.61 2.59 40.62
CA ALA A 375 -12.75 3.34 40.09
C ALA A 375 -13.96 3.28 41.04
N GLN A 376 -14.30 2.10 41.56
CA GLN A 376 -15.44 1.93 42.46
C GLN A 376 -15.26 2.66 43.79
N THR A 377 -14.07 2.60 44.38
CA THR A 377 -13.75 3.34 45.62
C THR A 377 -13.82 4.85 45.39
N ALA A 378 -13.30 5.35 44.26
CA ALA A 378 -13.40 6.76 43.91
C ALA A 378 -14.85 7.23 43.72
N LEU A 379 -15.71 6.40 43.11
CA LEU A 379 -17.15 6.68 42.98
C LEU A 379 -17.86 6.69 44.34
N THR A 380 -17.55 5.72 45.19
CA THR A 380 -18.22 5.52 46.49
C THR A 380 -17.91 6.66 47.45
N HIS A 381 -16.66 7.14 47.46
CA HIS A 381 -16.19 8.20 48.36
C HIS A 381 -16.02 9.55 47.66
N GLY A 382 -16.57 9.74 46.46
CA GLY A 382 -16.26 10.90 45.61
C GLY A 382 -16.56 12.27 46.23
N GLU A 383 -17.54 12.34 47.14
CA GLU A 383 -17.93 13.56 47.86
C GLU A 383 -17.09 13.85 49.12
N ALA A 384 -16.17 12.95 49.50
CA ALA A 384 -15.29 13.17 50.65
C ALA A 384 -14.40 14.40 50.41
N VAL A 385 -14.21 15.22 51.44
CA VAL A 385 -13.40 16.43 51.39
C VAL A 385 -11.98 16.12 51.85
N GLY A 386 -10.99 16.61 51.10
CA GLY A 386 -9.57 16.46 51.40
C GLY A 386 -9.13 17.26 52.64
N PRO A 387 -8.04 16.84 53.31
CA PRO A 387 -7.22 15.68 52.98
C PRO A 387 -7.87 14.34 53.41
N CYS A 388 -8.00 13.39 52.48
CA CYS A 388 -8.59 12.08 52.73
C CYS A 388 -7.90 10.97 51.91
N GLN A 389 -7.95 9.74 52.41
CA GLN A 389 -7.39 8.56 51.75
C GLN A 389 -8.24 7.32 52.05
N PHE A 390 -8.62 6.58 51.01
CA PHE A 390 -9.42 5.36 51.10
C PHE A 390 -8.68 4.21 50.44
N LYS A 391 -8.62 3.07 51.14
CA LYS A 391 -8.04 1.85 50.58
C LYS A 391 -9.01 1.25 49.57
N ALA A 392 -8.54 1.06 48.34
CA ALA A 392 -9.34 0.51 47.25
C ALA A 392 -9.08 -0.97 47.02
N TYR A 393 -7.82 -1.41 47.14
CA TYR A 393 -7.42 -2.76 46.79
C TYR A 393 -6.32 -3.28 47.73
N GLU A 394 -6.39 -4.56 48.06
CA GLU A 394 -5.27 -5.32 48.59
C GLU A 394 -5.31 -6.73 48.01
N GLY A 395 -4.22 -7.16 47.40
CA GLY A 395 -4.13 -8.47 46.76
C GLY A 395 -2.73 -8.72 46.23
N GLU A 396 -2.61 -9.74 45.39
CA GLU A 396 -1.36 -10.13 44.76
C GLU A 396 -1.45 -9.97 43.25
N ILE A 397 -0.44 -9.36 42.63
CA ILE A 397 -0.30 -9.23 41.17
C ILE A 397 1.09 -9.74 40.82
N CYS A 398 1.19 -10.72 39.91
CA CYS A 398 2.46 -11.32 39.48
C CYS A 398 3.39 -11.74 40.64
N GLY A 399 2.87 -12.36 41.71
CA GLY A 399 3.69 -12.80 42.84
C GLY A 399 4.01 -11.72 43.88
N ARG A 400 3.48 -10.51 43.72
CA ARG A 400 3.77 -9.35 44.58
C ARG A 400 2.52 -8.82 45.25
N ARG A 401 2.59 -8.60 46.56
CA ARG A 401 1.49 -7.97 47.29
C ARG A 401 1.40 -6.50 46.93
N VAL A 402 0.21 -6.06 46.57
CA VAL A 402 -0.14 -4.70 46.14
C VAL A 402 -1.22 -4.16 47.06
N ARG A 403 -1.01 -2.94 47.56
CA ARG A 403 -2.05 -2.17 48.27
C ARG A 403 -2.27 -0.85 47.57
N ALA A 404 -3.50 -0.56 47.15
CA ALA A 404 -3.82 0.64 46.41
C ALA A 404 -4.90 1.48 47.09
N TYR A 405 -4.82 2.79 46.89
CA TYR A 405 -5.57 3.82 47.58
C TYR A 405 -6.02 4.90 46.60
N VAL A 406 -7.20 5.45 46.85
CA VAL A 406 -7.67 6.72 46.25
C VAL A 406 -7.52 7.80 47.31
N TYR A 407 -6.99 8.96 46.94
CA TYR A 407 -6.72 10.04 47.89
C TYR A 407 -6.97 11.44 47.29
N GLU A 408 -7.21 12.41 48.18
CA GLU A 408 -7.11 13.84 47.89
C GLU A 408 -6.26 14.50 48.98
N LYS A 409 -5.29 15.33 48.58
CA LYS A 409 -4.34 15.99 49.49
C LYS A 409 -4.74 17.44 49.77
N ASP A 410 -5.46 18.09 48.85
CA ASP A 410 -5.77 19.51 48.98
C ASP A 410 -6.96 19.69 49.93
N GLU A 411 -6.79 20.58 50.91
CA GLU A 411 -7.83 20.88 51.91
C GLU A 411 -9.04 21.54 51.24
N GLY A 412 -10.25 21.05 51.53
CA GLY A 412 -11.48 21.59 50.96
C GLY A 412 -11.83 21.08 49.55
N ALA A 413 -10.96 20.31 48.89
CA ALA A 413 -11.24 19.71 47.59
C ALA A 413 -12.01 18.39 47.73
N ARG A 414 -12.95 18.10 46.81
CA ARG A 414 -13.64 16.79 46.76
C ARG A 414 -12.74 15.72 46.16
N LEU A 415 -12.84 14.49 46.67
CA LEU A 415 -12.07 13.33 46.20
C LEU A 415 -12.24 13.06 44.71
N LEU A 416 -13.45 13.27 44.18
CA LEU A 416 -13.77 13.06 42.77
C LEU A 416 -14.45 14.30 42.19
N SER A 417 -13.91 14.82 41.09
CA SER A 417 -14.57 15.91 40.38
C SER A 417 -15.74 15.41 39.52
N PRO A 418 -16.75 16.27 39.24
CA PRO A 418 -17.85 15.91 38.34
C PRO A 418 -17.39 15.47 36.94
N ALA A 419 -16.25 15.98 36.45
CA ALA A 419 -15.72 15.64 35.13
C ALA A 419 -15.14 14.23 35.06
N ALA A 420 -14.86 13.57 36.19
CA ALA A 420 -14.41 12.18 36.21
C ALA A 420 -15.42 11.21 35.58
N LEU A 421 -16.69 11.59 35.58
CA LEU A 421 -17.78 10.82 35.00
C LEU A 421 -18.01 11.12 33.52
N ASN A 422 -17.23 12.03 32.93
CA ASN A 422 -17.37 12.36 31.51
C ASN A 422 -17.12 11.12 30.65
N THR A 423 -18.07 10.87 29.75
CA THR A 423 -17.95 9.82 28.72
C THR A 423 -17.53 10.46 27.41
N ILE A 424 -16.63 9.81 26.67
CA ILE A 424 -16.20 10.30 25.37
C ILE A 424 -17.20 9.89 24.30
N TYR A 425 -17.67 10.88 23.54
CA TYR A 425 -18.56 10.73 22.40
C TYR A 425 -17.87 11.18 21.11
N VAL A 426 -18.31 10.62 19.99
CA VAL A 426 -18.03 11.14 18.66
C VAL A 426 -19.32 11.60 18.00
N TYR A 427 -19.33 12.83 17.50
CA TYR A 427 -20.47 13.37 16.75
C TYR A 427 -20.02 14.38 15.69
N LYS A 428 -20.41 14.16 14.43
CA LYS A 428 -20.00 14.96 13.27
C LYS A 428 -18.49 15.18 13.22
N ALA A 429 -17.73 14.09 13.36
CA ALA A 429 -16.27 14.10 13.45
C ALA A 429 -15.66 14.92 14.61
N ASN A 430 -16.45 15.32 15.62
CA ASN A 430 -15.93 15.91 16.85
C ASN A 430 -15.82 14.83 17.93
N VAL A 431 -14.68 14.80 18.65
CA VAL A 431 -14.48 13.95 19.82
C VAL A 431 -14.69 14.80 21.06
N MET A 432 -15.69 14.48 21.88
CA MET A 432 -16.12 15.33 23.00
C MET A 432 -16.22 14.51 24.27
N ALA A 433 -15.68 15.04 25.37
CA ALA A 433 -15.94 14.51 26.71
C ALA A 433 -17.20 15.16 27.26
N ILE A 434 -18.22 14.35 27.53
CA ILE A 434 -19.55 14.84 27.89
C ILE A 434 -19.93 14.30 29.28
N PRO A 435 -20.32 15.17 30.24
CA PRO A 435 -20.75 14.73 31.55
C PRO A 435 -22.11 14.01 31.51
N PRO A 436 -22.40 13.10 32.46
CA PRO A 436 -23.67 12.40 32.51
C PRO A 436 -24.85 13.36 32.69
N ARG A 437 -24.67 14.43 33.48
CA ARG A 437 -25.65 15.49 33.75
C ARG A 437 -25.00 16.87 33.60
N GLY A 438 -25.78 17.88 33.24
CA GLY A 438 -25.31 19.24 33.00
C GLY A 438 -24.97 19.50 31.52
N PHE A 439 -24.94 20.78 31.17
CA PHE A 439 -24.67 21.29 29.81
C PHE A 439 -25.72 20.91 28.75
N GLU A 440 -26.93 20.50 29.16
CA GLU A 440 -28.03 20.20 28.24
C GLU A 440 -28.50 21.41 27.43
N ALA A 441 -28.24 22.63 27.92
CA ALA A 441 -28.50 23.87 27.19
C ALA A 441 -27.48 24.13 26.06
N ASP A 442 -26.30 23.49 26.09
CA ASP A 442 -25.36 23.55 24.97
C ASP A 442 -25.86 22.60 23.87
N ARG A 443 -26.28 23.20 22.76
CA ARG A 443 -26.82 22.48 21.60
C ARG A 443 -25.88 21.37 21.09
N ARG A 444 -24.56 21.57 21.12
CA ARG A 444 -23.59 20.57 20.64
C ARG A 444 -23.55 19.36 21.55
N VAL A 445 -23.58 19.60 22.87
CA VAL A 445 -23.62 18.55 23.88
C VAL A 445 -24.93 17.77 23.83
N ALA A 446 -26.06 18.47 23.73
CA ALA A 446 -27.37 17.84 23.62
C ALA A 446 -27.50 16.97 22.36
N GLU A 447 -27.08 17.51 21.19
CA GLU A 447 -27.11 16.75 19.93
C GLU A 447 -26.16 15.54 19.97
N ALA A 448 -24.97 15.68 20.55
CA ALA A 448 -24.01 14.58 20.65
C ALA A 448 -24.47 13.47 21.59
N LYS A 449 -25.13 13.79 22.72
CA LYS A 449 -25.76 12.79 23.59
C LYS A 449 -26.89 12.05 22.88
N ALA A 450 -27.70 12.76 22.07
CA ALA A 450 -28.88 12.19 21.42
C ALA A 450 -28.56 11.40 20.14
N LYS A 451 -27.58 11.85 19.35
CA LYS A 451 -27.31 11.35 17.99
C LYS A 451 -25.87 10.88 17.78
N GLY A 452 -24.96 11.21 18.68
CA GLY A 452 -23.56 10.81 18.61
C GLY A 452 -23.33 9.36 19.01
N ALA A 453 -22.13 8.87 18.74
CA ALA A 453 -21.68 7.54 19.14
C ALA A 453 -20.86 7.62 20.43
N ALA A 454 -21.32 6.95 21.49
CA ALA A 454 -20.54 6.79 22.72
C ALA A 454 -19.39 5.80 22.49
N THR A 455 -18.20 6.13 22.98
CA THR A 455 -17.05 5.20 22.98
C THR A 455 -17.14 4.15 24.08
N GLY A 456 -17.99 4.38 25.09
CA GLY A 456 -17.99 3.62 26.35
C GLY A 456 -16.84 3.98 27.30
N ILE A 457 -15.90 4.84 26.87
CA ILE A 457 -14.75 5.27 27.66
C ILE A 457 -15.14 6.45 28.54
N ARG A 458 -15.01 6.26 29.85
CA ARG A 458 -15.17 7.29 30.88
C ARG A 458 -13.82 7.67 31.47
N PHE A 459 -13.66 8.92 31.88
CA PHE A 459 -12.37 9.44 32.37
C PHE A 459 -11.85 8.65 33.57
N LEU A 460 -12.70 8.40 34.57
CA LEU A 460 -12.31 7.66 35.78
C LEU A 460 -11.78 6.26 35.44
N GLU A 461 -12.54 5.48 34.68
CA GLU A 461 -12.18 4.12 34.28
C GLU A 461 -10.92 4.10 33.42
N ALA A 462 -10.76 5.07 32.50
CA ALA A 462 -9.60 5.16 31.64
C ALA A 462 -8.31 5.46 32.43
N VAL A 463 -8.36 6.42 33.36
CA VAL A 463 -7.24 6.75 34.26
C VAL A 463 -6.92 5.59 35.20
N ALA A 464 -7.93 4.94 35.78
CA ALA A 464 -7.74 3.80 36.66
C ALA A 464 -7.10 2.61 35.93
N ALA A 465 -7.52 2.32 34.70
CA ALA A 465 -6.90 1.28 33.87
C ALA A 465 -5.43 1.59 33.55
N GLY A 466 -5.11 2.84 33.20
CA GLY A 466 -3.75 3.26 32.92
C GLY A 466 -2.83 3.19 34.15
N PHE A 467 -3.35 3.58 35.32
CA PHE A 467 -2.63 3.45 36.59
C PHE A 467 -2.42 1.99 36.98
N ALA A 468 -3.45 1.15 36.88
CA ALA A 468 -3.36 -0.27 37.19
C ALA A 468 -2.33 -0.99 36.29
N PHE A 469 -2.27 -0.65 35.00
CA PHE A 469 -1.23 -1.15 34.10
C PHE A 469 0.19 -0.79 34.59
N GLN A 470 0.42 0.45 35.04
CA GLN A 470 1.73 0.84 35.57
C GLN A 470 2.11 0.06 36.84
N VAL A 471 1.15 -0.19 37.72
CA VAL A 471 1.34 -1.01 38.93
C VAL A 471 1.65 -2.46 38.55
N GLU A 472 0.88 -3.03 37.62
CA GLU A 472 1.07 -4.39 37.10
C GLU A 472 2.46 -4.57 36.48
N VAL A 473 2.86 -3.69 35.56
CA VAL A 473 4.19 -3.73 34.93
C VAL A 473 5.30 -3.72 35.99
N LYS A 474 5.17 -2.87 37.03
CA LYS A 474 6.14 -2.79 38.13
C LYS A 474 6.19 -4.10 38.93
N ALA A 475 5.02 -4.63 39.29
CA ALA A 475 4.89 -5.89 40.03
C ALA A 475 5.46 -7.08 39.25
N CYS A 476 5.13 -7.22 37.96
CA CYS A 476 5.58 -8.33 37.11
C CYS A 476 7.09 -8.25 36.78
N LYS A 477 7.70 -7.07 36.83
CA LYS A 477 9.16 -6.90 36.78
C LYS A 477 9.86 -7.24 38.11
N GLY A 478 9.10 -7.49 39.18
CA GLY A 478 9.63 -7.77 40.51
C GLY A 478 10.18 -6.52 41.23
N GLU A 479 9.84 -5.33 40.76
CA GLU A 479 10.28 -4.06 41.36
C GLU A 479 9.40 -3.69 42.56
N LYS A 480 10.02 -3.18 43.64
CA LYS A 480 9.31 -2.69 44.83
C LYS A 480 9.12 -1.18 44.80
N GLY A 481 8.19 -0.69 45.61
CA GLY A 481 8.04 0.74 45.92
C GLY A 481 6.67 1.30 45.58
N VAL A 482 6.59 2.63 45.60
CA VAL A 482 5.33 3.37 45.43
C VAL A 482 5.14 3.76 43.97
N VAL A 483 3.90 3.65 43.49
CA VAL A 483 3.42 4.27 42.24
C VAL A 483 2.35 5.27 42.63
N GLU A 484 2.47 6.51 42.15
CA GLU A 484 1.53 7.58 42.48
C GLU A 484 1.17 8.35 41.21
N LEU A 485 -0.11 8.59 41.01
CA LEU A 485 -0.65 9.36 39.91
C LEU A 485 -1.62 10.40 40.47
N ARG A 486 -1.43 11.65 40.08
CA ARG A 486 -2.36 12.72 40.40
C ARG A 486 -2.74 13.46 39.13
N VAL A 487 -4.01 13.37 38.75
CA VAL A 487 -4.58 14.20 37.69
C VAL A 487 -5.28 15.37 38.36
N ARG A 488 -5.11 16.58 37.79
CA ARG A 488 -5.83 17.80 38.23
C ARG A 488 -6.69 18.39 37.13
N MET A 489 -6.20 18.35 35.90
CA MET A 489 -6.84 18.95 34.74
C MET A 489 -6.56 18.10 33.51
N VAL A 490 -7.61 17.80 32.75
CA VAL A 490 -7.54 17.17 31.44
C VAL A 490 -7.46 18.27 30.39
N LYS A 491 -6.38 18.30 29.62
CA LYS A 491 -6.17 19.23 28.50
C LYS A 491 -6.23 18.51 27.15
N GLN A 492 -5.94 17.21 27.14
CA GLN A 492 -5.88 16.37 25.96
C GLN A 492 -6.25 14.91 26.30
N PRO A 493 -6.61 14.08 25.30
CA PRO A 493 -7.01 12.69 25.52
C PRO A 493 -5.98 11.84 26.28
N SER A 494 -4.68 12.06 26.05
CA SER A 494 -3.61 11.30 26.72
C SER A 494 -3.57 11.51 28.24
N ASP A 495 -4.03 12.66 28.74
CA ASP A 495 -4.07 12.95 30.19
C ASP A 495 -5.04 12.02 30.93
N VAL A 496 -5.97 11.39 30.20
CA VAL A 496 -6.95 10.41 30.70
C VAL A 496 -6.75 9.02 30.08
N ASN A 497 -5.53 8.71 29.60
CA ASN A 497 -5.21 7.40 29.03
C ASN A 497 -6.05 7.04 27.77
N VAL A 498 -6.45 8.03 26.97
CA VAL A 498 -7.20 7.80 25.73
C VAL A 498 -6.34 8.09 24.50
N GLU A 499 -6.31 7.13 23.59
CA GLU A 499 -5.59 7.18 22.32
C GLU A 499 -6.57 7.39 21.17
N ILE A 500 -6.30 8.41 20.34
CA ILE A 500 -6.95 8.61 19.05
C ILE A 500 -5.95 8.16 17.98
N PRO A 501 -6.24 7.07 17.23
CA PRO A 501 -5.30 6.58 16.24
C PRO A 501 -5.07 7.59 15.11
N PRO A 502 -3.89 7.61 14.46
CA PRO A 502 -3.53 8.63 13.46
C PRO A 502 -4.52 8.76 12.31
N GLN A 503 -5.15 7.66 11.88
CA GLN A 503 -6.15 7.66 10.81
C GLN A 503 -7.41 8.44 11.22
N ALA A 504 -7.89 8.24 12.45
CA ALA A 504 -9.03 8.97 13.00
C ALA A 504 -8.67 10.45 13.19
N LEU A 505 -7.47 10.75 13.72
CA LEU A 505 -7.00 12.12 13.89
C LEU A 505 -6.95 12.88 12.56
N LYS A 506 -6.34 12.27 11.52
CA LYS A 506 -6.27 12.86 10.18
C LYS A 506 -7.67 13.12 9.60
N TYR A 507 -8.59 12.17 9.76
CA TYR A 507 -9.97 12.33 9.33
C TYR A 507 -10.67 13.48 10.04
N ILE A 508 -10.63 13.50 11.37
CA ILE A 508 -11.21 14.56 12.21
C ILE A 508 -10.71 15.93 11.75
N THR A 509 -9.39 16.09 11.59
CA THR A 509 -8.80 17.35 11.12
C THR A 509 -9.26 17.70 9.70
N SER A 510 -9.29 16.74 8.77
CA SER A 510 -9.71 16.98 7.38
C SER A 510 -11.17 17.44 7.25
N LYS A 511 -12.05 16.97 8.14
CA LYS A 511 -13.46 17.38 8.20
C LYS A 511 -13.69 18.62 9.08
N GLY A 512 -12.62 19.27 9.57
CA GLY A 512 -12.71 20.44 10.45
C GLY A 512 -13.24 20.14 11.87
N GLY A 513 -13.27 18.86 12.26
CA GLY A 513 -13.71 18.41 13.57
C GLY A 513 -12.74 18.79 14.68
N ARG A 514 -13.25 18.85 15.91
CA ARG A 514 -12.50 19.26 17.11
C ARG A 514 -12.36 18.12 18.12
N ILE A 515 -11.24 18.11 18.83
CA ILE A 515 -11.02 17.23 19.99
C ILE A 515 -11.20 18.06 21.26
N LEU A 516 -12.35 17.90 21.89
CA LEU A 516 -12.80 18.61 23.09
C LEU A 516 -12.84 17.65 24.29
N VAL A 517 -11.70 17.01 24.55
CA VAL A 517 -11.49 16.13 25.71
C VAL A 517 -10.77 16.94 26.78
N LYS A 518 -11.52 17.73 27.53
CA LYS A 518 -11.00 18.67 28.54
C LYS A 518 -11.91 18.74 29.77
N GLY A 519 -11.34 19.12 30.91
CA GLY A 519 -12.11 19.37 32.13
C GLY A 519 -11.29 19.17 33.41
N PRO A 520 -11.73 19.75 34.55
CA PRO A 520 -11.06 19.57 35.83
C PRO A 520 -11.26 18.13 36.32
N LEU A 521 -10.20 17.35 36.44
CA LEU A 521 -10.22 15.96 36.92
C LEU A 521 -9.32 15.88 38.14
N PHE A 522 -9.88 16.07 39.34
CA PHE A 522 -9.17 15.88 40.60
C PHE A 522 -9.28 14.40 40.97
N LEU A 523 -8.17 13.67 40.82
CA LEU A 523 -8.08 12.25 41.15
C LEU A 523 -6.65 11.91 41.55
N GLY A 524 -6.46 11.47 42.80
CA GLY A 524 -5.20 10.92 43.30
C GLY A 524 -5.30 9.40 43.47
N LEU A 525 -4.39 8.67 42.84
CA LEU A 525 -4.23 7.23 42.98
C LEU A 525 -2.83 6.92 43.50
N LYS A 526 -2.72 6.02 44.48
CA LYS A 526 -1.45 5.58 45.06
C LYS A 526 -1.47 4.06 45.22
N ALA A 527 -0.36 3.39 44.90
CA ALA A 527 -0.18 1.96 45.13
C ALA A 527 1.20 1.67 45.70
N GLU A 528 1.26 0.70 46.61
CA GLU A 528 2.48 0.18 47.21
C GLU A 528 2.68 -1.27 46.74
N VAL A 529 3.81 -1.54 46.09
CA VAL A 529 4.22 -2.88 45.64
C VAL A 529 5.36 -3.38 46.53
N SER A 530 5.17 -4.52 47.20
CA SER A 530 6.09 -5.03 48.23
C SER A 530 7.00 -6.19 47.82
#